data_AF-A0A7Y3DV24-F1
#
_entry.id   AF-A0A7Y3DV24-F1
#
_cell.length_a   1.000
_cell.length_b   1.000
_cell.length_c   1.000
_cell.angle_alpha   90.00
_cell.angle_beta   90.00
_cell.angle_gamma   90.00
#
_symmetry.space_group_name_H-M   'P 1'
#
loop_
_entity.id
_entity.type
_entity.pdbx_description
1 polymer ?
#
loop_
_entity_poly.entity_id
_entity_poly.type
_entity_poly.pdbx_seq_one_letter_code
_entity_poly.pdbx_strand_id
1 'polypeptide(L)' 'KGLSLEEAANEVVFNRLKTINGDGGLIACDRFGNITMPFNTEGMYRASLDINGKETISIYS' A
#
# COMPACT_ATOMS: atom_id res chain seq x y z
N LYS A 1 5.84 17.47 1.60
CA LYS A 1 6.81 16.55 2.23
C LYS A 1 7.76 15.88 1.23
N GLY A 2 7.54 15.93 -0.10
CA GLY A 2 8.50 15.40 -1.07
C GLY A 2 8.75 13.89 -0.96
N LEU A 3 7.82 13.16 -0.35
CA LEU A 3 7.90 11.72 -0.14
C LEU A 3 7.58 10.97 -1.44
N SER A 4 8.18 9.81 -1.61
CA SER A 4 7.72 8.81 -2.56
C SER A 4 6.31 8.31 -2.22
N LEU A 5 5.66 7.66 -3.19
CA LEU A 5 4.36 7.02 -2.98
C LEU A 5 4.39 6.02 -1.82
N GLU A 6 5.43 5.18 -1.77
CA GLU A 6 5.60 4.15 -0.77
C GLU A 6 5.79 4.75 0.64
N GLU A 7 6.68 5.74 0.78
CA GLU A 7 6.89 6.42 2.07
C GLU A 7 5.62 7.09 2.58
N ALA A 8 4.86 7.74 1.68
CA ALA A 8 3.60 8.39 2.04
C ALA A 8 2.53 7.38 2.48
N ALA A 9 2.41 6.25 1.78
CA ALA A 9 1.44 5.21 2.10
C ALA A 9 1.80 4.50 3.41
N ASN A 10 3.08 4.21 3.64
CA ASN A 10 3.58 3.60 4.87
C ASN A 10 3.39 4.53 6.08
N GLU A 11 3.65 5.83 5.94
CA GLU A 11 3.36 6.83 6.99
C GLU A 11 1.87 6.83 7.37
N VAL A 12 0.97 6.65 6.41
CA VAL A 12 -0.47 6.59 6.69
C VAL A 12 -0.83 5.30 7.42
N VAL A 13 -0.42 4.14 6.89
CA VAL A 13 -0.83 2.82 7.40
C VAL A 13 -0.15 2.45 8.71
N PHE A 14 1.17 2.61 8.79
CA PHE A 14 1.95 2.12 9.93
C PHE A 14 2.13 3.15 11.04
N ASN A 15 1.97 4.45 10.74
CA ASN A 15 2.06 5.51 11.75
C ASN A 15 0.69 6.11 12.06
N ARG A 16 0.05 6.80 11.11
CA ARG A 16 -1.19 7.57 11.41
C ARG A 16 -2.37 6.69 11.81
N LEU A 17 -2.67 5.65 11.04
CA LEU A 17 -3.74 4.69 11.35
C LEU A 17 -3.46 3.99 12.68
N LYS A 18 -2.22 3.55 12.88
CA LYS A 18 -1.80 2.92 14.14
C LYS A 18 -1.95 3.85 15.36
N THR A 19 -1.65 5.14 15.23
CA THR A 19 -1.79 6.11 16.36
C THR A 19 -3.22 6.31 16.83
N ILE A 20 -4.21 5.95 16.01
CA ILE A 20 -5.63 6.01 16.36
C ILE A 20 -6.22 4.62 16.62
N ASN A 21 -5.38 3.59 16.82
CA ASN A 21 -5.78 2.18 16.92
C ASN A 21 -6.66 1.71 15.74
N GLY A 22 -6.38 2.24 14.54
CA GLY A 22 -7.08 1.88 13.31
C GLY A 22 -6.34 0.77 12.55
N ASP A 23 -7.12 -0.21 12.11
CA ASP A 23 -6.65 -1.29 11.24
C ASP A 23 -7.16 -1.07 9.81
N GLY A 24 -6.32 -1.43 8.83
CA GLY A 24 -6.65 -1.39 7.42
C GLY A 24 -5.44 -1.40 6.51
N GLY A 25 -5.68 -1.10 5.25
CA GLY A 25 -4.68 -0.94 4.23
C GLY A 25 -5.22 -0.11 3.08
N LEU A 26 -4.36 0.23 2.15
CA LEU A 26 -4.73 0.95 0.95
C LEU A 26 -3.91 0.45 -0.23
N ILE A 27 -4.46 0.66 -1.42
CA ILE A 27 -3.77 0.45 -2.69
C ILE A 27 -3.61 1.82 -3.32
N ALA A 28 -2.38 2.17 -3.72
CA ALA A 28 -2.10 3.44 -4.35
C ALA A 28 -1.19 3.28 -5.56
N CYS A 29 -1.36 4.17 -6.54
CA CYS A 29 -0.56 4.28 -7.74
C CYS A 29 -0.23 5.76 -7.99
N ASP A 30 0.99 6.06 -8.42
CA ASP A 30 1.41 7.43 -8.76
C ASP A 30 1.49 7.69 -10.27
N ARG A 31 1.82 8.93 -10.64
CA ARG A 31 1.96 9.36 -12.04
C ARG A 31 3.08 8.66 -12.82
N PHE A 32 3.98 7.94 -12.14
CA PHE A 32 5.07 7.19 -12.75
C PHE A 32 4.73 5.71 -12.89
N GLY A 33 3.54 5.28 -12.44
CA GLY A 33 3.12 3.89 -12.46
C GLY A 33 3.68 3.06 -11.31
N ASN A 34 4.28 3.68 -10.28
CA ASN A 34 4.67 2.96 -9.08
C ASN A 34 3.40 2.53 -8.34
N ILE A 35 3.37 1.29 -7.84
CA ILE A 35 2.24 0.73 -7.10
C ILE A 35 2.71 0.34 -5.70
N THR A 36 1.94 0.70 -4.68
CA THR A 36 2.15 0.27 -3.30
C THR A 36 0.84 -0.20 -2.68
N MET A 37 0.92 -1.23 -1.83
CA MET A 37 -0.24 -1.87 -1.23
C MET A 37 -0.03 -2.17 0.27
N PRO A 38 0.30 -1.17 1.12
CA PRO A 38 0.55 -1.41 2.53
C PRO A 38 -0.75 -1.69 3.30
N PHE A 39 -0.65 -2.57 4.29
CA PHE A 39 -1.72 -2.91 5.22
C PHE A 39 -1.12 -3.27 6.59
N ASN A 40 -1.89 -3.04 7.66
CA ASN A 40 -1.52 -3.41 9.03
C ASN A 40 -2.44 -4.50 9.64
N THR A 41 -3.42 -4.99 8.87
CA THR A 41 -4.28 -6.13 9.21
C THR A 41 -3.54 -7.46 9.09
N GLU A 42 -4.16 -8.56 9.54
CA GLU A 42 -3.61 -9.92 9.35
C GLU A 42 -3.44 -10.29 7.87
N GLY A 43 -4.27 -9.71 7.00
CA GLY A 43 -4.21 -9.90 5.55
C GLY A 43 -5.00 -8.82 4.81
N MET A 44 -4.70 -8.70 3.52
CA MET A 44 -5.43 -7.86 2.57
C MET A 44 -5.49 -8.58 1.22
N TYR A 45 -6.69 -9.00 0.83
CA TYR A 45 -6.97 -9.47 -0.53
C TYR A 45 -6.65 -8.35 -1.52
N ARG A 46 -5.62 -8.54 -2.34
CA ARG A 46 -5.12 -7.50 -3.23
C ARG A 46 -4.57 -8.09 -4.52
N ALA A 47 -4.68 -7.31 -5.58
CA ALA A 47 -4.03 -7.60 -6.84
C ALA A 47 -3.57 -6.32 -7.54
N SER A 48 -2.54 -6.42 -8.36
CA SER A 48 -2.06 -5.35 -9.23
C SER A 48 -1.49 -5.91 -10.53
N LEU A 49 -1.55 -5.11 -11.60
CA LEU A 49 -0.89 -5.36 -12.87
C LEU A 49 -0.20 -4.06 -13.30
N ASP A 50 1.11 -4.09 -13.49
CA ASP A 50 1.85 -2.92 -13.98
C ASP A 50 1.96 -2.89 -15.52
N ILE A 51 2.51 -1.80 -16.05
CA ILE A 51 2.68 -1.61 -17.50
C ILE A 51 3.68 -2.59 -18.14
N ASN A 52 4.52 -3.25 -17.33
CA ASN A 52 5.48 -4.25 -17.78
C ASN A 52 4.86 -5.66 -17.76
N GLY A 53 3.57 -5.79 -17.40
CA GLY A 53 2.90 -7.07 -17.26
C GLY A 53 3.21 -7.78 -15.94
N LYS A 54 3.80 -7.09 -14.96
CA LYS A 54 4.02 -7.68 -13.63
C LYS A 54 2.69 -7.78 -12.90
N GLU A 55 2.18 -9.00 -12.82
CA GLU A 55 1.02 -9.33 -11.99
C GLU A 55 1.47 -9.61 -10.54
N THR A 56 0.64 -9.21 -9.60
CA THR A 56 0.77 -9.59 -8.18
C THR A 56 -0.62 -9.89 -7.66
N ILE A 57 -0.81 -11.06 -7.05
CA ILE A 57 -2.05 -11.47 -6.39
C ILE A 57 -1.65 -12.01 -5.03
N SER A 58 -2.20 -11.47 -3.95
CA SER A 58 -1.80 -11.82 -2.59
C SER A 58 -2.92 -11.60 -1.59
N ILE A 59 -2.84 -12.32 -0.47
CA ILE A 59 -3.76 -12.17 0.66
C ILE A 59 -2.94 -11.84 1.92
N TYR A 60 -1.87 -12.59 2.16
CA TYR A 60 -1.00 -12.40 3.33
C TYR A 60 0.31 -11.68 2.95
N SER A 61 1.17 -11.43 3.95
CA SER A 61 2.49 -10.80 3.83
C SER A 61 3.58 -11.80 3.48
#